data_AF-A0A945L3A3-F1
#
_entry.id   AF-A0A945L3A3-F1
#
_cell.length_a   1.000
_cell.length_b   1.000
_cell.length_c   1.000
_cell.angle_alpha   90.00
_cell.angle_beta   90.00
_cell.angle_gamma   90.00
#
_symmetry.space_group_name_H-M   'P 1'
#
loop_
_entity.id
_entity.type
_entity.pdbx_description
1 polymer ?
#
loop_
_entity_poly.entity_id
_entity_poly.type
_entity_poly.pdbx_seq_one_letter_code
_entity_poly.pdbx_strand_id
1 'polypeptide(L)'
;MKLMKRYLGSICLLGLLAILSGCVTEPSALTGESRSYGYTWQQELELGRTSDADLIQQMGLYPDVALARYVTSIGESVLAQSSLRRVGTPEIYRNLEFKFRVMDSPVVNAFALPGGYVYVTRGLLAHLSNEAQLAVVLGHEITHVAARHASQQALKQQWGQIGLVAGAVIGQGITGNEQFADQFMGWGGSVFQMLTLKYGRDAERESDIYGVEYSAKAGYAIGESADFFNSLGRISAKSGQSLPSWQSSHPGAGEREGRIRQLAIDWGNTFPDLKVGEAEYLKEIDGLIIGENPRSGIVMRGKFYHADMGFQFDIPEGWQAKKEASSVTLVDPAGRGILVFSVGKGSTPEEAARNFVTSSKVEPLRFGKSTIGGRKGYVVENSVATSNGNMLVRNEFLSHRGEVFGFLSYSKVEESKRYRSAFSSVSESFGEIGNASIRDIEPTRLKVVTAKKQDRFSNFIGTEFPYGMDETDLAIINQIELNTVVEPGEKLKIVGN
;
A
#
# COMPACT_ATOMS: atom_id res chain seq x y z
N MET A 1 -11.21 50.41 32.01
CA MET A 1 -10.72 49.06 32.40
C MET A 1 -11.81 48.01 32.70
N LYS A 2 -13.04 48.35 33.16
CA LYS A 2 -14.10 47.35 33.40
C LYS A 2 -14.83 46.83 32.14
N LEU A 3 -14.85 47.60 31.04
CA LEU A 3 -15.49 47.17 29.78
C LEU A 3 -14.66 46.12 29.00
N MET A 4 -13.33 46.24 28.94
CA MET A 4 -12.47 45.29 28.20
C MET A 4 -12.50 43.87 28.76
N LYS A 5 -12.72 43.69 30.07
CA LYS A 5 -12.81 42.36 30.69
C LYS A 5 -14.10 41.60 30.31
N ARG A 6 -15.20 42.30 29.93
CA ARG A 6 -16.46 41.66 29.51
C ARG A 6 -16.39 41.12 28.08
N TYR A 7 -15.62 41.75 27.19
CA TYR A 7 -15.44 41.28 25.81
C TYR A 7 -14.38 40.17 25.68
N LEU A 8 -13.35 40.16 26.53
CA LEU A 8 -12.36 39.08 26.57
C LEU A 8 -12.99 37.73 26.97
N GLY A 9 -13.97 37.74 27.88
CA GLY A 9 -14.70 36.53 28.29
C GLY A 9 -15.55 35.94 27.17
N SER A 10 -16.25 36.77 26.40
CA SER A 10 -17.10 36.32 25.29
C SER A 10 -16.30 35.88 24.05
N ILE A 11 -15.14 36.48 23.79
CA ILE A 11 -14.22 36.06 22.71
C ILE A 11 -13.53 34.74 23.06
N CYS A 12 -13.15 34.51 24.33
CA CYS A 12 -12.66 33.21 24.78
C CYS A 12 -13.74 32.11 24.73
N LEU A 13 -15.02 32.44 24.97
CA LEU A 13 -16.12 31.46 24.92
C LEU A 13 -16.50 31.08 23.48
N LEU A 14 -16.47 32.03 22.53
CA LEU A 14 -16.64 31.77 21.09
C LEU A 14 -15.43 31.05 20.49
N GLY A 15 -14.21 31.35 20.98
CA GLY A 15 -13.00 30.60 20.65
C GLY A 15 -13.05 29.15 21.17
N LEU A 16 -13.56 28.92 22.39
CA LEU A 16 -13.75 27.56 22.95
C LEU A 16 -14.82 26.75 22.20
N LEU A 17 -15.89 27.39 21.72
CA LEU A 17 -16.94 26.73 20.94
C LEU A 17 -16.52 26.38 19.51
N ALA A 18 -15.58 27.12 18.91
CA ALA A 18 -14.97 26.79 17.63
C ALA A 18 -13.91 25.67 17.72
N ILE A 19 -13.47 25.30 18.93
CA ILE A 19 -12.50 24.22 19.16
C ILE A 19 -13.21 22.84 19.28
N LEU A 20 -14.54 22.79 19.29
CA LEU A 20 -15.33 21.55 19.47
C LEU A 20 -15.81 20.88 18.17
N SER A 21 -15.44 21.37 16.98
CA SER A 21 -16.11 21.00 15.72
C SER A 21 -15.54 19.79 14.95
N GLY A 22 -14.71 18.93 15.58
CA GLY A 22 -14.09 17.78 14.90
C GLY A 22 -14.91 16.49 14.93
N CYS A 23 -15.80 16.33 15.90
CA CYS A 23 -16.58 15.12 16.09
C CYS A 23 -17.99 15.32 15.50
N VAL A 24 -18.47 14.34 14.73
CA VAL A 24 -19.83 14.38 14.16
C VAL A 24 -20.57 13.12 14.56
N THR A 25 -21.84 13.24 14.92
CA THR A 25 -22.72 12.08 15.16
C THR A 25 -23.67 11.95 13.99
N GLU A 26 -23.58 10.85 13.25
CA GLU A 26 -24.40 10.59 12.07
C GLU A 26 -24.91 9.13 12.10
N PRO A 27 -26.06 8.83 11.46
CA PRO A 27 -26.52 7.45 11.31
C PRO A 27 -25.51 6.59 10.55
N SER A 28 -25.23 5.39 11.07
CA SER A 28 -24.43 4.36 10.40
C SER A 28 -25.13 3.85 9.16
N ALA A 29 -24.39 3.71 8.05
CA ALA A 29 -24.92 3.08 6.85
C ALA A 29 -25.13 1.56 7.00
N LEU A 30 -24.61 0.92 8.06
CA LEU A 30 -24.87 -0.49 8.35
C LEU A 30 -26.19 -0.69 9.08
N THR A 31 -26.35 -0.01 10.22
CA THR A 31 -27.42 -0.30 11.19
C THR A 31 -28.47 0.80 11.28
N GLY A 32 -28.19 2.00 10.76
CA GLY A 32 -29.01 3.20 10.96
C GLY A 32 -28.85 3.83 12.35
N GLU A 33 -28.12 3.20 13.26
CA GLU A 33 -27.88 3.74 14.61
C GLU A 33 -26.90 4.91 14.57
N SER A 34 -27.07 5.86 15.49
CA SER A 34 -26.16 6.99 15.65
C SER A 34 -24.76 6.53 16.08
N ARG A 35 -23.74 6.87 15.29
CA ARG A 35 -22.32 6.65 15.61
C ARG A 35 -21.57 7.97 15.57
N SER A 36 -20.49 8.06 16.35
CA SER A 36 -19.59 9.21 16.35
C SER A 36 -18.41 8.97 15.42
N TYR A 37 -18.07 10.01 14.65
CA TYR A 37 -17.03 10.01 13.64
C TYR A 37 -16.03 11.14 13.90
N GLY A 38 -14.78 10.94 13.49
CA GLY A 38 -13.68 11.89 13.71
C GLY A 38 -13.61 13.02 12.68
N TYR A 39 -14.48 12.98 11.66
CA TYR A 39 -14.63 14.00 10.63
C TYR A 39 -16.00 13.88 9.93
N THR A 40 -16.43 14.95 9.28
CA THR A 40 -17.69 14.99 8.52
C THR A 40 -17.62 14.12 7.27
N TRP A 41 -18.78 13.76 6.70
CA TRP A 41 -18.84 13.06 5.41
C TRP A 41 -18.11 13.79 4.29
N GLN A 42 -18.23 15.12 4.20
CA GLN A 42 -17.56 15.90 3.16
C GLN A 42 -16.02 15.87 3.32
N GLN A 43 -15.52 15.94 4.56
CA GLN A 43 -14.09 15.79 4.84
C GLN A 43 -13.59 14.39 4.48
N GLU A 44 -14.40 13.36 4.72
CA GLU A 44 -14.09 11.97 4.35
C GLU A 44 -13.88 11.80 2.84
N LEU A 45 -14.77 12.39 2.02
CA LEU A 45 -14.67 12.32 0.56
C LEU A 45 -13.40 13.01 0.05
N GLU A 46 -13.06 14.18 0.60
CA GLU A 46 -11.86 14.92 0.18
C GLU A 46 -10.57 14.23 0.64
N LEU A 47 -10.55 13.66 1.85
CA LEU A 47 -9.44 12.85 2.34
C LEU A 47 -9.22 11.63 1.46
N GLY A 48 -10.29 10.93 1.06
CA GLY A 48 -10.23 9.82 0.11
C GLY A 48 -9.64 10.22 -1.23
N ARG A 49 -10.16 11.29 -1.84
CA ARG A 49 -9.74 11.79 -3.15
C ARG A 49 -8.26 12.18 -3.18
N THR A 50 -7.79 12.87 -2.15
CA THR A 50 -6.37 13.29 -2.04
C THR A 50 -5.46 12.10 -1.78
N SER A 51 -5.87 11.19 -0.89
CA SER A 51 -5.11 9.99 -0.57
C SER A 51 -5.02 9.00 -1.73
N ASP A 52 -6.06 8.87 -2.56
CA ASP A 52 -6.05 8.03 -3.77
C ASP A 52 -4.97 8.48 -4.76
N ALA A 53 -4.88 9.79 -5.02
CA ALA A 53 -3.87 10.34 -5.92
C ALA A 53 -2.45 10.08 -5.41
N ASP A 54 -2.20 10.32 -4.11
CA ASP A 54 -0.90 10.09 -3.48
C ASP A 54 -0.53 8.60 -3.49
N LEU A 55 -1.48 7.71 -3.19
CA LEU A 55 -1.26 6.27 -3.15
C LEU A 55 -0.95 5.71 -4.55
N ILE A 56 -1.70 6.12 -5.59
CA ILE A 56 -1.42 5.71 -6.97
C ILE A 56 -0.03 6.16 -7.39
N GLN A 57 0.37 7.37 -7.00
CA GLN A 57 1.71 7.87 -7.29
C GLN A 57 2.81 7.03 -6.61
N GLN A 58 2.57 6.59 -5.37
CA GLN A 58 3.55 5.85 -4.57
C GLN A 58 3.61 4.35 -4.86
N MET A 59 2.49 3.73 -5.23
CA MET A 59 2.38 2.28 -5.43
C MET A 59 2.28 1.84 -6.89
N GLY A 60 1.76 2.71 -7.76
CA GLY A 60 1.43 2.33 -9.13
C GLY A 60 0.20 1.42 -9.23
N LEU A 61 -0.53 1.57 -10.35
CA LEU A 61 -1.58 0.63 -10.73
C LEU A 61 -0.95 -0.53 -11.51
N TYR A 62 -1.46 -1.74 -11.30
CA TYR A 62 -1.05 -2.89 -12.09
C TYR A 62 -1.49 -2.70 -13.56
N PRO A 63 -0.59 -2.86 -14.54
CA PRO A 63 -0.86 -2.49 -15.94
C PRO A 63 -1.65 -3.57 -16.69
N ASP A 64 -2.80 -3.97 -16.14
CA ASP A 64 -3.75 -4.91 -16.76
C ASP A 64 -5.17 -4.39 -16.63
N VAL A 65 -5.67 -3.81 -17.72
CA VAL A 65 -6.99 -3.20 -17.77
C VAL A 65 -8.11 -4.27 -17.73
N ALA A 66 -7.85 -5.47 -18.23
CA ALA A 66 -8.84 -6.55 -18.22
C ALA A 66 -9.02 -7.06 -16.77
N LEU A 67 -7.92 -7.36 -16.09
CA LEU A 67 -7.94 -7.78 -14.69
C LEU A 67 -8.55 -6.70 -13.78
N ALA A 68 -8.22 -5.42 -14.00
CA ALA A 68 -8.81 -4.32 -13.23
C ALA A 68 -10.35 -4.23 -13.40
N ARG A 69 -10.86 -4.41 -14.62
CA ARG A 69 -12.31 -4.46 -14.88
C ARG A 69 -12.96 -5.70 -14.24
N TYR A 70 -12.28 -6.84 -14.29
CA TYR A 70 -12.75 -8.06 -13.67
C TYR A 70 -12.91 -7.92 -12.15
N VAL A 71 -11.87 -7.43 -11.46
CA VAL A 71 -11.93 -7.13 -10.01
C VAL A 71 -13.05 -6.13 -9.71
N THR A 72 -13.18 -5.08 -10.54
CA THR A 72 -14.26 -4.10 -10.41
C THR A 72 -15.64 -4.75 -10.53
N SER A 73 -15.83 -5.68 -11.48
CA SER A 73 -17.12 -6.35 -11.67
C SER A 73 -17.54 -7.18 -10.46
N ILE A 74 -16.61 -7.87 -9.81
CA ILE A 74 -16.85 -8.62 -8.57
C ILE A 74 -17.16 -7.64 -7.43
N GLY A 75 -16.35 -6.58 -7.29
CA GLY A 75 -16.55 -5.54 -6.28
C GLY A 75 -17.92 -4.86 -6.38
N GLU A 76 -18.35 -4.49 -7.59
CA GLU A 76 -19.68 -3.90 -7.83
C GLU A 76 -20.81 -4.90 -7.54
N SER A 77 -20.63 -6.18 -7.88
CA SER A 77 -21.60 -7.23 -7.55
C SER A 77 -21.81 -7.37 -6.04
N VAL A 78 -20.73 -7.30 -5.25
CA VAL A 78 -20.79 -7.36 -3.78
C VAL A 78 -21.34 -6.05 -3.21
N LEU A 79 -20.91 -4.90 -3.74
CA LEU A 79 -21.37 -3.58 -3.34
C LEU A 79 -22.87 -3.40 -3.53
N ALA A 80 -23.44 -3.94 -4.61
CA ALA A 80 -24.88 -3.91 -4.88
C ALA A 80 -25.72 -4.55 -3.77
N GLN A 81 -25.14 -5.50 -3.02
CA GLN A 81 -25.79 -6.19 -1.90
C GLN A 81 -25.46 -5.59 -0.53
N SER A 82 -24.56 -4.59 -0.51
CA SER A 82 -24.09 -3.97 0.73
C SER A 82 -25.15 -3.11 1.40
N SER A 83 -24.94 -2.80 2.68
CA SER A 83 -25.80 -1.88 3.42
C SER A 83 -25.86 -0.49 2.80
N LEU A 84 -24.80 -0.08 2.08
CA LEU A 84 -24.74 1.19 1.36
C LEU A 84 -25.76 1.29 0.24
N ARG A 85 -26.26 0.17 -0.30
CA ARG A 85 -27.23 0.17 -1.43
C ARG A 85 -28.64 -0.22 -1.00
N ARG A 86 -28.88 -0.53 0.28
CA ARG A 86 -30.19 -0.91 0.79
C ARG A 86 -31.22 0.23 0.70
N VAL A 87 -32.47 -0.14 0.49
CA VAL A 87 -33.60 0.78 0.60
C VAL A 87 -33.69 1.28 2.04
N GLY A 88 -33.78 2.60 2.22
CA GLY A 88 -33.78 3.25 3.54
C GLY A 88 -32.42 3.80 3.98
N THR A 89 -31.32 3.39 3.34
CA THR A 89 -30.03 4.02 3.55
C THR A 89 -30.04 5.46 2.98
N PRO A 90 -29.54 6.47 3.73
CA PRO A 90 -29.46 7.84 3.26
C PRO A 90 -28.84 7.96 1.86
N GLU A 91 -29.40 8.84 1.03
CA GLU A 91 -28.99 8.99 -0.37
C GLU A 91 -27.51 9.37 -0.51
N ILE A 92 -26.98 10.16 0.42
CA ILE A 92 -25.55 10.53 0.46
C ILE A 92 -24.61 9.31 0.50
N TYR A 93 -25.05 8.20 1.09
CA TYR A 93 -24.30 6.94 1.13
C TYR A 93 -24.65 6.05 -0.06
N ARG A 94 -25.93 6.00 -0.47
CA ARG A 94 -26.38 5.22 -1.64
C ARG A 94 -25.75 5.69 -2.96
N ASN A 95 -25.42 6.97 -3.06
CA ASN A 95 -24.81 7.56 -4.25
C ASN A 95 -23.28 7.62 -4.16
N LEU A 96 -22.65 7.06 -3.12
CA LEU A 96 -21.20 7.00 -3.01
C LEU A 96 -20.63 6.18 -4.18
N GLU A 97 -19.78 6.78 -4.99
CA GLU A 97 -19.02 6.10 -6.05
C GLU A 97 -17.94 5.24 -5.41
N PHE A 98 -17.84 3.97 -5.85
CA PHE A 98 -16.73 3.10 -5.46
C PHE A 98 -15.70 3.01 -6.58
N LYS A 99 -14.43 2.91 -6.19
CA LYS A 99 -13.32 2.68 -7.10
C LYS A 99 -12.52 1.49 -6.63
N PHE A 100 -12.56 0.41 -7.40
CA PHE A 100 -11.76 -0.78 -7.17
C PHE A 100 -10.48 -0.70 -8.00
N ARG A 101 -9.33 -0.91 -7.37
CA ARG A 101 -8.02 -0.75 -8.02
C ARG A 101 -7.12 -1.94 -7.72
N VAL A 102 -6.36 -2.35 -8.75
CA VAL A 102 -5.31 -3.36 -8.61
C VAL A 102 -3.97 -2.65 -8.55
N MET A 103 -3.22 -2.87 -7.47
CA MET A 103 -1.93 -2.23 -7.21
C MET A 103 -0.77 -3.11 -7.68
N ASP A 104 0.25 -2.51 -8.29
CA ASP A 104 1.48 -3.21 -8.70
C ASP A 104 2.40 -3.46 -7.50
N SER A 105 1.94 -4.33 -6.58
CA SER A 105 2.69 -4.70 -5.39
C SER A 105 2.66 -6.21 -5.19
N PRO A 106 3.83 -6.85 -4.95
CA PRO A 106 3.90 -8.28 -4.63
C PRO A 106 3.45 -8.60 -3.21
N VAL A 107 3.28 -7.57 -2.39
CA VAL A 107 2.82 -7.67 -1.00
C VAL A 107 1.39 -8.22 -0.97
N VAL A 108 1.10 -9.19 -0.11
CA VAL A 108 -0.25 -9.79 0.02
C VAL A 108 -1.14 -8.86 0.85
N ASN A 109 -1.90 -8.01 0.19
CA ASN A 109 -2.78 -7.04 0.86
C ASN A 109 -4.03 -6.64 0.05
N ALA A 110 -5.04 -6.20 0.78
CA ALA A 110 -6.13 -5.36 0.32
C ALA A 110 -6.44 -4.34 1.43
N PHE A 111 -7.05 -3.22 1.06
CA PHE A 111 -7.41 -2.17 2.03
C PHE A 111 -8.38 -1.19 1.39
N ALA A 112 -9.06 -0.41 2.22
CA ALA A 112 -9.90 0.69 1.79
C ALA A 112 -9.44 2.04 2.34
N LEU A 113 -9.65 3.08 1.53
CA LEU A 113 -9.55 4.47 1.96
C LEU A 113 -10.96 5.06 2.20
N PRO A 114 -11.05 6.10 3.05
CA PRO A 114 -12.19 7.01 3.09
C PRO A 114 -12.80 7.31 1.72
N GLY A 115 -14.14 7.37 1.63
CA GLY A 115 -14.81 7.84 0.42
C GLY A 115 -14.87 6.85 -0.76
N GLY A 116 -14.83 5.54 -0.50
CA GLY A 116 -15.21 4.53 -1.50
C GLY A 116 -14.06 3.95 -2.33
N TYR A 117 -12.80 4.13 -1.94
CA TYR A 117 -11.67 3.58 -2.68
C TYR A 117 -11.23 2.25 -2.05
N VAL A 118 -11.22 1.18 -2.84
CA VAL A 118 -10.85 -0.17 -2.42
C VAL A 118 -9.71 -0.68 -3.29
N TYR A 119 -8.68 -1.21 -2.66
CA TYR A 119 -7.43 -1.62 -3.30
C TYR A 119 -7.17 -3.09 -3.04
N VAL A 120 -6.74 -3.79 -4.07
CA VAL A 120 -6.19 -5.15 -3.99
C VAL A 120 -4.81 -5.14 -4.62
N THR A 121 -3.88 -5.89 -4.07
CA THR A 121 -2.53 -6.04 -4.63
C THR A 121 -2.47 -7.23 -5.57
N ARG A 122 -1.57 -7.21 -6.57
CA ARG A 122 -1.30 -8.42 -7.36
C ARG A 122 -0.76 -9.56 -6.50
N GLY A 123 -0.05 -9.26 -5.40
CA GLY A 123 0.36 -10.24 -4.41
C GLY A 123 -0.83 -10.99 -3.80
N LEU A 124 -1.88 -10.27 -3.39
CA LEU A 124 -3.12 -10.88 -2.93
C LEU A 124 -3.78 -11.73 -4.02
N LEU A 125 -3.95 -11.18 -5.23
CA LEU A 125 -4.61 -11.90 -6.32
C LEU A 125 -3.88 -13.22 -6.67
N ALA A 126 -2.54 -13.26 -6.60
CA ALA A 126 -1.81 -14.50 -6.81
C ALA A 126 -2.19 -15.59 -5.77
N HIS A 127 -2.54 -15.20 -4.55
CA HIS A 127 -2.81 -16.12 -3.44
C HIS A 127 -4.26 -16.60 -3.35
N LEU A 128 -5.21 -15.91 -3.98
CA LEU A 128 -6.60 -16.38 -4.03
C LEU A 128 -6.74 -17.51 -5.05
N SER A 129 -7.68 -18.42 -4.83
CA SER A 129 -7.94 -19.56 -5.71
C SER A 129 -9.19 -19.39 -6.57
N ASN A 130 -10.11 -18.50 -6.19
CA ASN A 130 -11.39 -18.34 -6.89
C ASN A 130 -12.07 -16.98 -6.61
N GLU A 131 -13.14 -16.69 -7.37
CA GLU A 131 -13.94 -15.47 -7.20
C GLU A 131 -14.55 -15.33 -5.80
N ALA A 132 -14.97 -16.43 -5.19
CA ALA A 132 -15.63 -16.38 -3.89
C ALA A 132 -14.67 -15.86 -2.79
N GLN A 133 -13.40 -16.27 -2.82
CA GLN A 133 -12.38 -15.71 -1.93
C GLN A 133 -12.16 -14.20 -2.18
N LEU A 134 -12.10 -13.77 -3.44
CA LEU A 134 -11.98 -12.35 -3.78
C LEU A 134 -13.20 -11.55 -3.32
N ALA A 135 -14.39 -12.08 -3.52
CA ALA A 135 -15.65 -11.44 -3.13
C ALA A 135 -15.69 -11.17 -1.62
N VAL A 136 -15.30 -12.15 -0.79
CA VAL A 136 -15.26 -11.97 0.67
C VAL A 136 -14.23 -10.92 1.09
N VAL A 137 -13.05 -10.89 0.47
CA VAL A 137 -12.06 -9.84 0.74
C VAL A 137 -12.60 -8.46 0.34
N LEU A 138 -13.21 -8.32 -0.84
CA LEU A 138 -13.79 -7.05 -1.27
C LEU A 138 -14.99 -6.65 -0.39
N GLY A 139 -15.82 -7.59 0.04
CA GLY A 139 -16.93 -7.36 0.96
C GLY A 139 -16.47 -6.87 2.33
N HIS A 140 -15.35 -7.41 2.83
CA HIS A 140 -14.69 -6.96 4.06
C HIS A 140 -14.26 -5.50 3.93
N GLU A 141 -13.59 -5.13 2.83
CA GLU A 141 -13.16 -3.75 2.57
C GLU A 141 -14.33 -2.78 2.35
N ILE A 142 -15.37 -3.20 1.63
CA ILE A 142 -16.61 -2.43 1.47
C ILE A 142 -17.25 -2.15 2.83
N THR A 143 -17.18 -3.11 3.77
CA THR A 143 -17.70 -2.91 5.12
C THR A 143 -16.90 -1.88 5.90
N HIS A 144 -15.57 -1.85 5.78
CA HIS A 144 -14.76 -0.78 6.41
C HIS A 144 -15.18 0.62 5.94
N VAL A 145 -15.47 0.77 4.65
CA VAL A 145 -16.01 2.03 4.09
C VAL A 145 -17.41 2.30 4.63
N ALA A 146 -18.32 1.33 4.54
CA ALA A 146 -19.71 1.48 4.98
C ALA A 146 -19.82 1.87 6.46
N ALA A 147 -18.97 1.30 7.30
CA ALA A 147 -18.92 1.54 8.73
C ALA A 147 -18.13 2.78 9.09
N ARG A 148 -17.44 3.37 8.11
CA ARG A 148 -16.52 4.50 8.28
C ARG A 148 -15.51 4.21 9.40
N HIS A 149 -14.97 2.99 9.40
CA HIS A 149 -14.06 2.51 10.45
C HIS A 149 -12.81 3.39 10.58
N ALA A 150 -12.31 3.94 9.46
CA ALA A 150 -11.21 4.91 9.47
C ALA A 150 -11.57 6.18 10.26
N SER A 151 -12.79 6.68 10.13
CA SER A 151 -13.25 7.88 10.84
C SER A 151 -13.46 7.61 12.33
N GLN A 152 -14.00 6.44 12.68
CA GLN A 152 -14.13 6.02 14.07
C GLN A 152 -12.74 5.82 14.73
N GLN A 153 -11.77 5.32 13.98
CA GLN A 153 -10.40 5.16 14.47
C GLN A 153 -9.71 6.52 14.67
N ALA A 154 -9.88 7.46 13.74
CA ALA A 154 -9.40 8.84 13.89
C ALA A 154 -10.00 9.51 15.14
N LEU A 155 -11.29 9.30 15.41
CA LEU A 155 -11.95 9.77 16.63
C LEU A 155 -11.31 9.19 17.90
N LYS A 156 -11.11 7.87 17.95
CA LYS A 156 -10.50 7.17 19.11
C LYS A 156 -9.09 7.65 19.41
N GLN A 157 -8.33 7.97 18.37
CA GLN A 157 -6.97 8.50 18.49
C GLN A 157 -6.93 9.98 18.89
N GLN A 158 -8.07 10.60 19.22
CA GLN A 158 -8.19 12.03 19.47
C GLN A 158 -7.54 12.85 18.35
N TRP A 159 -7.95 12.63 17.10
CA TRP A 159 -7.61 13.51 15.96
C TRP A 159 -8.32 14.88 16.07
N GLY A 160 -8.26 15.49 17.26
CA GLY A 160 -8.60 16.88 17.47
C GLY A 160 -7.49 17.76 16.90
N GLN A 161 -7.76 18.35 15.75
CA GLN A 161 -7.03 19.50 15.19
C GLN A 161 -5.51 19.34 15.08
N ILE A 162 -5.05 18.58 14.07
CA ILE A 162 -3.68 18.73 13.55
C ILE A 162 -3.77 18.84 12.03
N GLY A 163 -3.35 19.99 11.50
CA GLY A 163 -3.30 20.26 10.07
C GLY A 163 -2.30 19.36 9.34
N LEU A 164 -2.76 18.22 8.84
CA LEU A 164 -1.96 17.29 8.05
C LEU A 164 -2.80 16.70 6.89
N VAL A 165 -3.10 17.55 5.91
CA VAL A 165 -3.29 17.15 4.50
C VAL A 165 -2.42 18.03 3.57
N ALA A 166 -1.59 18.93 4.11
CA ALA A 166 -0.70 19.77 3.33
C ALA A 166 0.69 19.87 3.98
N GLY A 167 1.48 18.80 3.83
CA GLY A 167 2.92 18.83 4.04
C GLY A 167 3.40 18.76 5.49
N ALA A 168 3.78 17.56 5.94
CA ALA A 168 4.98 17.37 6.74
C ALA A 168 5.33 15.88 6.78
N VAL A 169 6.36 15.51 6.02
CA VAL A 169 7.27 14.42 6.38
C VAL A 169 8.00 14.87 7.64
N ILE A 170 7.53 14.46 8.82
CA ILE A 170 8.35 14.49 10.04
C ILE A 170 7.99 13.25 10.84
N GLY A 171 8.95 12.33 10.95
CA GLY A 171 8.80 11.07 11.66
C GLY A 171 8.27 11.26 13.07
N GLN A 172 7.18 10.57 13.36
CA GLN A 172 6.86 10.16 14.71
C GLN A 172 6.66 8.66 14.71
N GLY A 173 7.55 7.98 15.44
CA GLY A 173 7.46 6.56 15.72
C GLY A 173 6.17 6.28 16.48
N ILE A 174 5.25 5.62 15.80
CA ILE A 174 4.22 4.80 16.43
C ILE A 174 4.19 3.49 15.65
N THR A 175 4.84 2.46 16.18
CA THR A 175 4.31 1.09 16.38
C THR A 175 5.46 0.18 16.83
N GLY A 176 5.24 -0.64 17.86
CA GLY A 176 6.22 -1.55 18.46
C GLY A 176 6.55 -2.76 17.58
N ASN A 177 6.88 -2.53 16.31
CA ASN A 177 7.29 -3.54 15.35
C ASN A 177 8.23 -2.90 14.32
N GLU A 178 9.51 -2.82 14.67
CA GLU A 178 10.53 -2.03 13.97
C GLU A 178 10.64 -2.41 12.47
N GLN A 179 10.44 -3.69 12.12
CA GLN A 179 10.51 -4.18 10.73
C GLN A 179 9.26 -3.88 9.87
N PHE A 180 8.07 -3.77 10.47
CA PHE A 180 6.86 -3.35 9.75
C PHE A 180 6.90 -1.86 9.44
N ALA A 181 7.43 -1.07 10.38
CA ALA A 181 7.79 0.32 10.10
C ALA A 181 8.83 0.38 8.97
N ASP A 182 9.83 -0.50 8.96
CA ASP A 182 10.84 -0.50 7.91
C ASP A 182 10.31 -0.72 6.49
N GLN A 183 9.33 -1.60 6.30
CA GLN A 183 8.77 -1.90 4.97
C GLN A 183 7.99 -0.71 4.36
N PHE A 184 7.39 0.14 5.18
CA PHE A 184 6.53 1.24 4.70
C PHE A 184 7.02 2.65 5.11
N MET A 185 8.13 2.78 5.86
CA MET A 185 8.68 4.08 6.33
C MET A 185 9.06 5.09 5.23
N GLY A 186 9.16 4.67 3.96
CA GLY A 186 9.41 5.57 2.82
C GLY A 186 8.14 6.15 2.18
N TRP A 187 6.99 5.54 2.45
CA TRP A 187 5.71 5.99 1.94
C TRP A 187 5.36 7.30 2.62
N GLY A 188 4.80 8.25 1.87
CA GLY A 188 4.44 9.56 2.41
C GLY A 188 3.65 9.38 3.71
N GLY A 189 3.97 10.16 4.76
CA GLY A 189 3.47 9.89 6.12
C GLY A 189 1.95 9.70 6.23
N SER A 190 1.17 10.35 5.36
CA SER A 190 -0.28 10.17 5.22
C SER A 190 -0.67 8.78 4.70
N VAL A 191 0.02 8.31 3.66
CA VAL A 191 -0.22 7.00 3.03
C VAL A 191 0.23 5.87 3.95
N PHE A 192 1.42 5.98 4.54
CA PHE A 192 1.88 5.03 5.57
C PHE A 192 0.86 4.94 6.71
N GLN A 193 0.45 6.08 7.28
CA GLN A 193 -0.48 6.10 8.40
C GLN A 193 -1.80 5.43 8.06
N MET A 194 -2.29 5.62 6.83
CA MET A 194 -3.55 5.06 6.37
C MET A 194 -3.48 3.54 6.13
N LEU A 195 -2.40 3.04 5.51
CA LEU A 195 -2.18 1.61 5.27
C LEU A 195 -1.86 0.83 6.56
N THR A 196 -1.38 1.53 7.58
CA THR A 196 -1.07 0.97 8.89
C THR A 196 -2.18 1.23 9.91
N LEU A 197 -3.34 1.78 9.49
CA LEU A 197 -4.51 1.87 10.33
C LEU A 197 -4.90 0.47 10.80
N LYS A 198 -4.70 0.24 12.09
CA LYS A 198 -5.17 -0.96 12.76
C LYS A 198 -6.59 -0.70 13.23
N TYR A 199 -7.52 -1.49 12.72
CA TYR A 199 -8.88 -1.46 13.23
C TYR A 199 -8.97 -2.29 14.51
N GLY A 200 -9.85 -1.85 15.42
CA GLY A 200 -10.13 -2.60 16.64
C GLY A 200 -10.80 -3.95 16.32
N ARG A 201 -10.72 -4.91 17.25
CA ARG A 201 -11.31 -6.26 17.08
C ARG A 201 -12.80 -6.23 16.71
N ASP A 202 -13.54 -5.25 17.21
CA ASP A 202 -14.97 -5.12 16.89
C ASP A 202 -15.21 -4.66 15.45
N ALA A 203 -14.36 -3.79 14.92
CA ALA A 203 -14.45 -3.36 13.52
C ALA A 203 -14.09 -4.50 12.57
N GLU A 204 -13.06 -5.30 12.88
CA GLU A 204 -12.74 -6.51 12.11
C GLU A 204 -13.87 -7.55 12.19
N ARG A 205 -14.49 -7.73 13.35
CA ARG A 205 -15.64 -8.63 13.50
C ARG A 205 -16.84 -8.15 12.68
N GLU A 206 -17.13 -6.85 12.69
CA GLU A 206 -18.19 -6.25 11.87
C GLU A 206 -17.90 -6.46 10.37
N SER A 207 -16.67 -6.18 9.93
CA SER A 207 -16.23 -6.40 8.54
C SER A 207 -16.31 -7.86 8.09
N ASP A 208 -15.94 -8.82 8.95
CA ASP A 208 -16.09 -10.25 8.63
C ASP A 208 -17.57 -10.64 8.45
N ILE A 209 -18.44 -10.21 9.37
CA ILE A 209 -19.87 -10.57 9.36
C ILE A 209 -20.55 -10.03 8.10
N TYR A 210 -20.40 -8.72 7.86
CA TYR A 210 -21.07 -8.07 6.75
C TYR A 210 -20.39 -8.37 5.41
N GLY A 211 -19.06 -8.53 5.37
CA GLY A 211 -18.34 -8.92 4.17
C GLY A 211 -18.77 -10.30 3.65
N VAL A 212 -18.94 -11.25 4.58
CA VAL A 212 -19.53 -12.56 4.28
C VAL A 212 -20.99 -12.43 3.84
N GLU A 213 -21.81 -11.67 4.56
CA GLU A 213 -23.22 -11.45 4.19
C GLU A 213 -23.37 -10.87 2.78
N TYR A 214 -22.59 -9.84 2.44
CA TYR A 214 -22.65 -9.18 1.13
C TYR A 214 -22.24 -10.13 0.02
N SER A 215 -21.19 -10.92 0.26
CA SER A 215 -20.70 -11.92 -0.69
C SER A 215 -21.71 -13.05 -0.90
N ALA A 216 -22.36 -13.51 0.17
CA ALA A 216 -23.35 -14.58 0.10
C ALA A 216 -24.57 -14.12 -0.69
N LYS A 217 -25.05 -12.90 -0.41
CA LYS A 217 -26.15 -12.26 -1.16
C LYS A 217 -25.79 -11.99 -2.62
N ALA A 218 -24.51 -11.79 -2.93
CA ALA A 218 -24.01 -11.67 -4.29
C ALA A 218 -23.83 -13.04 -4.98
N GLY A 219 -24.15 -14.13 -4.29
CA GLY A 219 -24.16 -15.48 -4.81
C GLY A 219 -22.84 -16.24 -4.66
N TYR A 220 -21.88 -15.78 -3.85
CA TYR A 220 -20.57 -16.42 -3.71
C TYR A 220 -20.50 -17.46 -2.58
N ALA A 221 -19.78 -18.56 -2.83
CA ALA A 221 -19.58 -19.66 -1.91
C ALA A 221 -18.58 -19.30 -0.79
N ILE A 222 -19.10 -18.85 0.34
CA ILE A 222 -18.30 -18.28 1.44
C ILE A 222 -17.30 -19.27 2.06
N GLY A 223 -17.63 -20.57 2.05
CA GLY A 223 -16.76 -21.61 2.62
C GLY A 223 -15.35 -21.60 2.06
N GLU A 224 -15.21 -21.20 0.78
CA GLU A 224 -13.94 -21.08 0.06
C GLU A 224 -12.94 -20.13 0.73
N SER A 225 -13.42 -19.10 1.45
CA SER A 225 -12.54 -18.10 2.05
C SER A 225 -11.74 -18.61 3.24
N ALA A 226 -12.16 -19.68 3.90
CA ALA A 226 -11.44 -20.22 5.06
C ALA A 226 -10.02 -20.68 4.69
N ASP A 227 -9.83 -21.24 3.51
CA ASP A 227 -8.53 -21.77 3.06
C ASP A 227 -7.55 -20.64 2.69
N PHE A 228 -8.07 -19.49 2.24
CA PHE A 228 -7.27 -18.28 2.09
C PHE A 228 -6.74 -17.77 3.45
N PHE A 229 -7.56 -17.78 4.52
CA PHE A 229 -7.09 -17.39 5.86
C PHE A 229 -6.02 -18.34 6.41
N ASN A 230 -6.13 -19.63 6.12
CA ASN A 230 -5.07 -20.59 6.43
C ASN A 230 -3.75 -20.22 5.71
N SER A 231 -3.85 -19.90 4.41
CA SER A 231 -2.71 -19.48 3.60
C SER A 231 -2.03 -18.22 4.15
N LEU A 232 -2.78 -17.23 4.64
CA LEU A 232 -2.23 -16.09 5.35
C LEU A 232 -1.44 -16.49 6.61
N GLY A 233 -1.89 -17.50 7.35
CA GLY A 233 -1.15 -18.08 8.46
C GLY A 233 0.18 -18.70 8.03
N ARG A 234 0.20 -19.42 6.91
CA ARG A 234 1.42 -20.03 6.34
C ARG A 234 2.43 -18.98 5.87
N ILE A 235 1.96 -17.90 5.23
CA ILE A 235 2.82 -16.75 4.88
C ILE A 235 3.49 -16.18 6.14
N SER A 236 2.72 -15.98 7.21
CA SER A 236 3.24 -15.47 8.48
C SER A 236 4.28 -16.40 9.12
N ALA A 237 4.06 -17.70 9.05
CA ALA A 237 4.98 -18.68 9.63
C ALA A 237 6.31 -18.72 8.85
N LYS A 238 6.24 -18.66 7.52
CA LYS A 238 7.41 -18.76 6.64
C LYS A 238 8.33 -17.55 6.74
N SER A 239 7.78 -16.33 6.80
CA SER A 239 8.60 -15.12 6.78
C SER A 239 9.50 -14.98 8.02
N GLY A 240 9.27 -15.75 9.10
CA GLY A 240 10.00 -15.64 10.37
C GLY A 240 9.91 -14.24 11.02
N GLN A 241 9.07 -13.38 10.45
CA GLN A 241 8.91 -11.96 10.73
C GLN A 241 7.47 -11.66 11.12
N SER A 242 7.25 -10.46 11.63
CA SER A 242 5.94 -9.95 12.00
C SER A 242 4.89 -10.13 10.89
N LEU A 243 3.66 -10.43 11.35
CA LEU A 243 2.39 -10.54 10.63
C LEU A 243 2.45 -10.04 9.16
N PRO A 244 2.04 -10.87 8.15
CA PRO A 244 1.83 -10.43 6.77
C PRO A 244 1.17 -9.05 6.73
N SER A 245 1.47 -8.23 5.73
CA SER A 245 0.88 -6.88 5.58
C SER A 245 -0.62 -6.84 5.88
N TRP A 246 -1.37 -7.81 5.34
CA TRP A 246 -2.79 -7.98 5.63
C TRP A 246 -3.09 -8.25 7.11
N GLN A 247 -2.35 -9.12 7.79
CA GLN A 247 -2.55 -9.39 9.22
C GLN A 247 -2.09 -8.22 10.12
N SER A 248 -1.21 -7.36 9.61
CA SER A 248 -0.77 -6.16 10.32
C SER A 248 -1.86 -5.08 10.35
N SER A 249 -2.63 -4.91 9.27
CA SER A 249 -3.84 -4.05 9.23
C SER A 249 -5.09 -4.77 9.79
N HIS A 250 -5.21 -6.08 9.58
CA HIS A 250 -6.36 -6.93 9.95
C HIS A 250 -5.96 -8.10 10.87
N PRO A 251 -5.76 -7.87 12.18
CA PRO A 251 -5.26 -8.89 13.11
C PRO A 251 -6.26 -10.03 13.36
N GLY A 252 -5.75 -11.19 13.78
CA GLY A 252 -6.58 -12.28 14.35
C GLY A 252 -6.95 -13.42 13.38
N ALA A 253 -6.12 -13.73 12.39
CA ALA A 253 -6.41 -14.72 11.34
C ALA A 253 -7.03 -16.05 11.85
N GLY A 254 -6.52 -16.63 12.95
CA GLY A 254 -7.06 -17.88 13.51
C GLY A 254 -8.48 -17.75 14.10
N GLU A 255 -8.78 -16.65 14.82
CA GLU A 255 -10.14 -16.38 15.32
C GLU A 255 -11.12 -16.09 14.16
N ARG A 256 -10.62 -15.46 13.09
CA ARG A 256 -11.40 -15.14 11.89
C ARG A 256 -11.75 -16.39 11.10
N GLU A 257 -10.81 -17.32 10.94
CA GLU A 257 -11.05 -18.60 10.24
C GLU A 257 -12.26 -19.34 10.84
N GLY A 258 -12.27 -19.54 12.18
CA GLY A 258 -13.37 -20.22 12.86
C GLY A 258 -14.72 -19.51 12.68
N ARG A 259 -14.74 -18.17 12.72
CA ARG A 259 -15.94 -17.36 12.49
C ARG A 259 -16.45 -17.51 11.06
N ILE A 260 -15.57 -17.43 10.07
CA ILE A 260 -15.94 -17.52 8.66
C ILE A 260 -16.49 -18.90 8.34
N ARG A 261 -15.92 -19.97 8.90
CA ARG A 261 -16.48 -21.32 8.77
C ARG A 261 -17.91 -21.39 9.33
N GLN A 262 -18.17 -20.77 10.48
CA GLN A 262 -19.53 -20.74 11.03
C GLN A 262 -20.49 -19.93 10.15
N LEU A 263 -20.10 -18.73 9.72
CA LEU A 263 -20.94 -17.90 8.86
C LEU A 263 -21.20 -18.58 7.50
N ALA A 264 -20.23 -19.33 6.97
CA ALA A 264 -20.39 -20.08 5.74
C ALA A 264 -21.47 -21.18 5.87
N ILE A 265 -21.56 -21.85 7.03
CA ILE A 265 -22.64 -22.81 7.31
C ILE A 265 -23.99 -22.11 7.35
N ASP A 266 -24.08 -20.99 8.08
CA ASP A 266 -25.34 -20.28 8.28
C ASP A 266 -25.90 -19.72 6.95
N TRP A 267 -25.02 -19.09 6.15
CA TRP A 267 -25.40 -18.54 4.85
C TRP A 267 -25.56 -19.60 3.76
N GLY A 268 -24.77 -20.69 3.79
CA GLY A 268 -24.90 -21.81 2.85
C GLY A 268 -26.24 -22.53 2.96
N ASN A 269 -26.82 -22.59 4.16
CA ASN A 269 -28.20 -23.09 4.35
C ASN A 269 -29.27 -22.15 3.79
N THR A 270 -28.94 -20.85 3.65
CA THR A 270 -29.87 -19.81 3.18
C THR A 270 -29.84 -19.67 1.65
N PHE A 271 -28.68 -19.87 1.04
CA PHE A 271 -28.46 -19.75 -0.40
C PHE A 271 -27.90 -21.07 -0.96
N PRO A 272 -28.72 -21.91 -1.62
CA PRO A 272 -28.29 -23.23 -2.09
C PRO A 272 -27.43 -23.19 -3.36
N ASP A 273 -27.55 -22.14 -4.18
CA ASP A 273 -26.90 -22.03 -5.50
C ASP A 273 -25.74 -21.02 -5.48
N LEU A 274 -24.76 -21.24 -4.60
CA LEU A 274 -23.58 -20.37 -4.49
C LEU A 274 -22.49 -20.77 -5.49
N LYS A 275 -21.88 -19.78 -6.15
CA LYS A 275 -20.77 -19.96 -7.09
C LYS A 275 -19.40 -19.84 -6.41
N VAL A 276 -18.48 -20.71 -6.80
CA VAL A 276 -17.06 -20.64 -6.43
C VAL A 276 -16.31 -19.71 -7.40
N GLY A 277 -16.49 -19.92 -8.72
CA GLY A 277 -15.86 -19.12 -9.77
C GLY A 277 -14.36 -19.39 -9.96
N GLU A 278 -13.91 -20.63 -9.74
CA GLU A 278 -12.48 -21.00 -9.86
C GLU A 278 -11.96 -20.86 -11.30
N ALA A 279 -12.68 -21.41 -12.27
CA ALA A 279 -12.20 -21.46 -13.66
C ALA A 279 -12.08 -20.05 -14.27
N GLU A 280 -13.07 -19.19 -14.04
CA GLU A 280 -13.07 -17.79 -14.45
C GLU A 280 -11.92 -17.04 -13.76
N TYR A 281 -11.79 -17.18 -12.45
CA TYR A 281 -10.74 -16.50 -11.69
C TYR A 281 -9.34 -16.85 -12.16
N LEU A 282 -9.05 -18.16 -12.26
CA LEU A 282 -7.73 -18.64 -12.67
C LEU A 282 -7.38 -18.22 -14.09
N LYS A 283 -8.37 -18.10 -14.97
CA LYS A 283 -8.15 -17.56 -16.32
C LYS A 283 -7.73 -16.09 -16.28
N GLU A 284 -8.37 -15.26 -15.45
CA GLU A 284 -8.08 -13.82 -15.38
C GLU A 284 -6.73 -13.51 -14.70
N ILE A 285 -6.21 -14.42 -13.85
CA ILE A 285 -4.87 -14.27 -13.24
C ILE A 285 -3.75 -15.01 -14.00
N ASP A 286 -4.05 -15.72 -15.08
CA ASP A 286 -3.02 -16.34 -15.92
C ASP A 286 -2.16 -15.26 -16.60
N GLY A 287 -0.84 -15.29 -16.39
CA GLY A 287 0.08 -14.25 -16.82
C GLY A 287 0.33 -13.12 -15.80
N LEU A 288 -0.28 -13.18 -14.61
CA LEU A 288 -0.06 -12.22 -13.51
C LEU A 288 1.42 -12.18 -13.10
N ILE A 289 2.00 -10.99 -12.90
CA ILE A 289 3.38 -10.90 -12.39
C ILE A 289 3.44 -11.38 -10.94
N ILE A 290 4.34 -12.32 -10.65
CA ILE A 290 4.58 -12.86 -9.30
C ILE A 290 5.96 -12.43 -8.77
N GLY A 291 6.05 -12.24 -7.46
CA GLY A 291 7.27 -11.74 -6.82
C GLY A 291 7.59 -10.29 -7.22
N GLU A 292 8.79 -9.83 -6.91
CA GLU A 292 9.25 -8.49 -7.29
C GLU A 292 9.24 -8.29 -8.82
N ASN A 293 8.78 -7.13 -9.31
CA ASN A 293 8.92 -6.78 -10.72
C ASN A 293 10.33 -6.22 -10.94
N PRO A 294 11.25 -6.97 -11.59
CA PRO A 294 12.64 -6.53 -11.76
C PRO A 294 12.76 -5.29 -12.66
N ARG A 295 11.74 -4.99 -13.48
CA ARG A 295 11.76 -3.87 -14.42
C ARG A 295 11.50 -2.52 -13.76
N SER A 296 10.70 -2.54 -12.70
CA SER A 296 10.32 -1.36 -11.90
C SER A 296 11.29 -1.06 -10.75
N GLY A 297 12.40 -1.80 -10.64
CA GLY A 297 13.39 -1.57 -9.59
C GLY A 297 13.86 -2.86 -8.93
N ILE A 298 15.13 -3.21 -9.07
CA ILE A 298 15.76 -4.33 -8.35
C ILE A 298 17.08 -3.93 -7.72
N VAL A 299 17.31 -4.44 -6.51
CA VAL A 299 18.60 -4.34 -5.83
C VAL A 299 19.34 -5.64 -6.06
N MET A 300 20.49 -5.57 -6.74
CA MET A 300 21.30 -6.75 -7.02
C MET A 300 22.78 -6.37 -6.98
N ARG A 301 23.57 -7.14 -6.21
CA ARG A 301 25.04 -6.96 -6.11
C ARG A 301 25.46 -5.52 -5.76
N GLY A 302 24.79 -4.91 -4.78
CA GLY A 302 25.12 -3.56 -4.29
C GLY A 302 24.73 -2.41 -5.23
N LYS A 303 23.89 -2.66 -6.24
CA LYS A 303 23.38 -1.64 -7.16
C LYS A 303 21.86 -1.71 -7.24
N PHE A 304 21.25 -0.55 -7.46
CA PHE A 304 19.86 -0.45 -7.87
C PHE A 304 19.78 -0.34 -9.39
N TYR A 305 18.82 -1.03 -10.00
CA TYR A 305 18.54 -0.98 -11.43
C TYR A 305 17.06 -0.73 -11.66
N HIS A 306 16.73 0.13 -12.63
CA HIS A 306 15.37 0.32 -13.13
C HIS A 306 15.37 0.09 -14.64
N ALA A 307 14.94 -1.09 -15.08
CA ALA A 307 15.05 -1.50 -16.48
C ALA A 307 14.19 -0.62 -17.40
N ASP A 308 12.94 -0.32 -17.01
CA ASP A 308 12.03 0.49 -17.83
C ASP A 308 12.52 1.94 -18.02
N MET A 309 13.03 2.57 -16.96
CA MET A 309 13.62 3.91 -17.06
C MET A 309 15.08 3.89 -17.55
N GLY A 310 15.69 2.70 -17.67
CA GLY A 310 17.01 2.49 -18.23
C GLY A 310 18.15 3.14 -17.44
N PHE A 311 18.09 3.08 -16.10
CA PHE A 311 19.17 3.58 -15.26
C PHE A 311 19.58 2.63 -14.13
N GLN A 312 20.76 2.87 -13.58
CA GLN A 312 21.29 2.24 -12.37
C GLN A 312 22.01 3.25 -11.49
N PHE A 313 22.23 2.92 -10.22
CA PHE A 313 23.17 3.59 -9.32
C PHE A 313 23.67 2.64 -8.22
N ASP A 314 24.77 3.00 -7.57
CA ASP A 314 25.40 2.19 -6.53
C ASP A 314 24.76 2.46 -5.17
N ILE A 315 24.58 1.40 -4.38
CA ILE A 315 24.11 1.48 -3.00
C ILE A 315 25.35 1.40 -2.10
N PRO A 316 25.56 2.35 -1.16
CA PRO A 316 26.72 2.31 -0.29
C PRO A 316 26.72 1.03 0.56
N GLU A 317 27.91 0.54 0.89
CA GLU A 317 28.07 -0.73 1.61
C GLU A 317 27.32 -0.71 2.96
N GLY A 318 26.52 -1.75 3.21
CA GLY A 318 25.71 -1.89 4.42
C GLY A 318 24.45 -1.04 4.46
N TRP A 319 24.22 -0.16 3.49
CA TRP A 319 22.98 0.64 3.44
C TRP A 319 21.84 -0.22 2.95
N GLN A 320 20.66 0.03 3.52
CA GLN A 320 19.43 -0.63 3.11
C GLN A 320 18.71 0.23 2.08
N ALA A 321 18.22 -0.41 1.02
CA ALA A 321 17.43 0.23 -0.01
C ALA A 321 15.95 -0.16 0.13
N LYS A 322 15.08 0.84 0.12
CA LYS A 322 13.63 0.71 0.16
C LYS A 322 13.06 1.27 -1.13
N LYS A 323 12.26 0.48 -1.84
CA LYS A 323 11.73 0.82 -3.15
C LYS A 323 10.26 1.22 -3.03
N GLU A 324 9.90 2.27 -3.75
CA GLU A 324 8.52 2.71 -4.00
C GLU A 324 8.32 2.81 -5.52
N ALA A 325 7.09 2.98 -6.00
CA ALA A 325 6.82 3.08 -7.43
C ALA A 325 7.50 4.29 -8.09
N SER A 326 7.73 5.37 -7.34
CA SER A 326 8.34 6.61 -7.84
C SER A 326 9.62 7.04 -7.12
N SER A 327 10.12 6.25 -6.17
CA SER A 327 11.27 6.64 -5.34
C SER A 327 12.08 5.44 -4.83
N VAL A 328 13.34 5.70 -4.46
CA VAL A 328 14.18 4.73 -3.75
C VAL A 328 14.83 5.44 -2.56
N THR A 329 14.56 4.96 -1.36
CA THR A 329 15.15 5.48 -0.13
C THR A 329 16.28 4.58 0.33
N LEU A 330 17.48 5.14 0.49
CA LEU A 330 18.65 4.50 1.05
C LEU A 330 18.86 5.00 2.49
N VAL A 331 19.00 4.08 3.43
CA VAL A 331 19.21 4.39 4.85
C VAL A 331 20.45 3.69 5.36
N ASP A 332 21.31 4.42 6.08
CA ASP A 332 22.48 3.84 6.73
C ASP A 332 22.06 2.93 7.91
N PRO A 333 22.92 1.98 8.33
CA PRO A 333 22.60 1.08 9.45
C PRO A 333 22.16 1.76 10.75
N ALA A 334 22.60 3.00 11.01
CA ALA A 334 22.24 3.74 12.20
C ALA A 334 20.98 4.63 12.04
N GLY A 335 20.38 4.71 10.84
CA GLY A 335 19.20 5.54 10.58
C GLY A 335 19.44 7.06 10.64
N ARG A 336 20.68 7.51 10.50
CA ARG A 336 21.12 8.92 10.64
C ARG A 336 21.52 9.56 9.30
N GLY A 337 21.87 8.77 8.30
CA GLY A 337 22.08 9.17 6.93
C GLY A 337 20.97 8.59 6.04
N ILE A 338 20.24 9.48 5.37
CA ILE A 338 19.13 9.09 4.49
C ILE A 338 19.34 9.75 3.13
N LEU A 339 19.19 8.99 2.05
CA LEU A 339 19.17 9.50 0.69
C LEU A 339 17.90 9.01 0.00
N VAL A 340 17.16 9.93 -0.62
CA VAL A 340 15.95 9.63 -1.39
C VAL A 340 16.22 9.96 -2.85
N PHE A 341 16.20 8.94 -3.70
CA PHE A 341 16.16 9.08 -5.14
C PHE A 341 14.71 9.19 -5.59
N SER A 342 14.39 10.14 -6.48
CA SER A 342 13.03 10.32 -7.01
C SER A 342 13.03 11.01 -8.36
N VAL A 343 11.89 10.95 -9.08
CA VAL A 343 11.66 11.77 -10.27
C VAL A 343 11.47 13.24 -9.84
N GLY A 344 12.28 14.13 -10.41
CA GLY A 344 12.22 15.57 -10.18
C GLY A 344 11.06 16.22 -10.95
N LYS A 345 10.38 17.18 -10.33
CA LYS A 345 9.29 17.93 -10.97
C LYS A 345 9.84 19.05 -11.86
N GLY A 346 9.92 18.83 -13.17
CA GLY A 346 10.31 19.85 -14.14
C GLY A 346 11.01 19.24 -15.35
N SER A 347 11.18 20.02 -16.42
CA SER A 347 11.77 19.53 -17.67
C SER A 347 13.30 19.64 -17.69
N THR A 348 13.88 20.40 -16.74
CA THR A 348 15.33 20.58 -16.60
C THR A 348 15.77 20.51 -15.13
N PRO A 349 17.04 20.17 -14.84
CA PRO A 349 17.53 20.13 -13.46
C PRO A 349 17.39 21.46 -12.72
N GLU A 350 17.56 22.58 -13.44
CA GLU A 350 17.40 23.92 -12.88
C GLU A 350 15.94 24.24 -12.55
N GLU A 351 15.00 23.85 -13.43
CA GLU A 351 13.58 24.01 -13.17
C GLU A 351 13.11 23.14 -12.00
N ALA A 352 13.56 21.88 -11.94
CA ALA A 352 13.26 20.99 -10.82
C ALA A 352 13.79 21.52 -9.49
N ALA A 353 15.01 22.09 -9.49
CA ALA A 353 15.57 22.77 -8.33
C ALA A 353 14.73 23.98 -7.89
N ARG A 354 14.28 24.82 -8.84
CA ARG A 354 13.37 25.94 -8.53
C ARG A 354 12.07 25.44 -7.91
N ASN A 355 11.43 24.45 -8.53
CA ASN A 355 10.17 23.88 -8.06
C ASN A 355 10.32 23.27 -6.66
N PHE A 356 11.44 22.61 -6.37
CA PHE A 356 11.77 22.11 -5.04
C PHE A 356 11.88 23.23 -4.00
N VAL A 357 12.61 24.31 -4.30
CA VAL A 357 12.74 25.48 -3.39
C VAL A 357 11.38 26.13 -3.15
N THR A 358 10.59 26.37 -4.20
CA THR A 358 9.26 26.97 -4.10
C THR A 358 8.30 26.13 -3.27
N SER A 359 8.29 24.80 -3.47
CA SER A 359 7.38 23.90 -2.75
C SER A 359 7.79 23.67 -1.29
N SER A 360 9.09 23.59 -1.00
CA SER A 360 9.60 23.41 0.36
C SER A 360 9.61 24.70 1.19
N LYS A 361 9.46 25.87 0.54
CA LYS A 361 9.50 27.20 1.19
C LYS A 361 10.77 27.45 2.01
N VAL A 362 11.90 26.86 1.58
CA VAL A 362 13.20 27.01 2.25
C VAL A 362 14.05 28.06 1.52
N GLU A 363 14.84 28.82 2.27
CA GLU A 363 15.91 29.63 1.67
C GLU A 363 17.17 28.77 1.50
N PRO A 364 17.70 28.61 0.27
CA PRO A 364 18.84 27.76 0.04
C PRO A 364 20.16 28.44 0.46
N LEU A 365 21.00 27.68 1.17
CA LEU A 365 22.41 28.02 1.41
C LEU A 365 23.25 27.93 0.13
N ARG A 366 22.90 27.00 -0.76
CA ARG A 366 23.47 26.86 -2.09
C ARG A 366 22.38 26.60 -3.10
N PHE A 367 22.41 27.32 -4.21
CA PHE A 367 21.49 27.13 -5.33
C PHE A 367 22.25 27.42 -6.63
N GLY A 368 22.54 26.39 -7.42
CA GLY A 368 23.32 26.62 -8.63
C GLY A 368 23.65 25.37 -9.44
N LYS A 369 24.24 25.61 -10.61
CA LYS A 369 24.79 24.56 -11.48
C LYS A 369 25.87 23.76 -10.73
N SER A 370 25.91 22.46 -10.99
CA SER A 370 26.91 21.55 -10.45
C SER A 370 27.33 20.52 -11.49
N THR A 371 28.46 19.87 -11.25
CA THR A 371 28.87 18.67 -11.99
C THR A 371 28.76 17.49 -11.03
N ILE A 372 28.02 16.45 -11.41
CA ILE A 372 27.76 15.26 -10.59
C ILE A 372 28.11 14.03 -11.44
N GLY A 373 29.14 13.29 -11.04
CA GLY A 373 29.64 12.14 -11.81
C GLY A 373 30.03 12.51 -13.25
N GLY A 374 30.61 13.69 -13.45
CA GLY A 374 30.95 14.23 -14.78
C GLY A 374 29.78 14.78 -15.60
N ARG A 375 28.54 14.75 -15.09
CA ARG A 375 27.35 15.26 -15.79
C ARG A 375 26.93 16.62 -15.28
N LYS A 376 26.34 17.41 -16.17
CA LYS A 376 25.72 18.69 -15.81
C LYS A 376 24.48 18.42 -14.97
N GLY A 377 24.40 19.09 -13.82
CA GLY A 377 23.25 19.04 -12.94
C GLY A 377 23.03 20.36 -12.23
N TYR A 378 22.13 20.33 -11.27
CA TYR A 378 21.81 21.47 -10.42
C TYR A 378 21.76 21.01 -8.96
N VAL A 379 22.17 21.87 -8.03
CA VAL A 379 22.16 21.53 -6.61
C VAL A 379 21.43 22.58 -5.80
N VAL A 380 20.65 22.09 -4.85
CA VAL A 380 20.04 22.88 -3.78
C VAL A 380 20.60 22.33 -2.46
N GLU A 381 21.11 23.21 -1.61
CA GLU A 381 21.53 22.85 -0.25
C GLU A 381 20.92 23.84 0.73
N ASN A 382 20.40 23.34 1.84
CA ASN A 382 19.80 24.14 2.90
C ASN A 382 20.01 23.46 4.27
N SER A 383 19.79 24.23 5.34
CA SER A 383 19.80 23.70 6.70
C SER A 383 18.43 23.94 7.32
N VAL A 384 17.86 22.91 7.93
CA VAL A 384 16.55 22.98 8.59
C VAL A 384 16.73 22.72 10.08
N ALA A 385 16.25 23.64 10.91
CA ALA A 385 16.23 23.44 12.36
C ALA A 385 15.12 22.42 12.72
N THR A 386 15.47 21.40 13.48
CA THR A 386 14.53 20.38 13.98
C THR A 386 14.66 20.25 15.49
N SER A 387 13.71 19.56 16.13
CA SER A 387 13.77 19.22 17.56
C SER A 387 15.04 18.41 17.91
N ASN A 388 15.60 17.69 16.94
CA ASN A 388 16.78 16.82 17.12
C ASN A 388 18.10 17.48 16.64
N GLY A 389 18.08 18.79 16.41
CA GLY A 389 19.21 19.59 15.94
C GLY A 389 19.06 20.08 14.50
N ASN A 390 20.11 20.70 13.97
CA ASN A 390 20.11 21.20 12.59
C ASN A 390 20.41 20.06 11.61
N MET A 391 19.52 19.89 10.63
CA MET A 391 19.65 18.93 9.56
C MET A 391 20.16 19.62 8.30
N LEU A 392 21.22 19.10 7.70
CA LEU A 392 21.65 19.46 6.36
C LEU A 392 20.79 18.69 5.36
N VAL A 393 20.22 19.43 4.42
CA VAL A 393 19.44 18.89 3.31
C VAL A 393 20.13 19.30 2.03
N ARG A 394 20.43 18.32 1.17
CA ARG A 394 21.07 18.56 -0.11
C ARG A 394 20.39 17.75 -1.20
N ASN A 395 19.87 18.42 -2.22
CA ASN A 395 19.24 17.82 -3.38
C ASN A 395 20.06 18.05 -4.65
N GLU A 396 20.44 16.96 -5.30
CA GLU A 396 21.19 16.98 -6.55
C GLU A 396 20.28 16.53 -7.70
N PHE A 397 20.12 17.38 -8.71
CA PHE A 397 19.26 17.13 -9.86
C PHE A 397 20.07 16.81 -11.11
N LEU A 398 19.69 15.74 -11.79
CA LEU A 398 20.33 15.21 -13.01
C LEU A 398 19.27 14.92 -14.08
N SER A 399 19.61 15.14 -15.34
CA SER A 399 18.76 14.69 -16.46
C SER A 399 19.21 13.34 -16.98
N HIS A 400 18.24 12.49 -17.32
CA HIS A 400 18.47 11.21 -17.99
C HIS A 400 17.27 10.87 -18.88
N ARG A 401 17.53 10.61 -20.17
CA ARG A 401 16.50 10.24 -21.17
C ARG A 401 15.28 11.18 -21.25
N GLY A 402 15.51 12.48 -21.06
CA GLY A 402 14.44 13.50 -21.13
C GLY A 402 13.71 13.73 -19.80
N GLU A 403 13.93 12.89 -18.80
CA GLU A 403 13.42 13.05 -17.44
C GLU A 403 14.46 13.69 -16.52
N VAL A 404 13.99 14.28 -15.42
CA VAL A 404 14.85 14.81 -14.36
C VAL A 404 14.72 13.94 -13.12
N PHE A 405 15.83 13.64 -12.48
CA PHE A 405 15.92 12.86 -11.26
C PHE A 405 16.57 13.67 -10.15
N GLY A 406 16.13 13.49 -8.91
CA GLY A 406 16.65 14.14 -7.72
C GLY A 406 17.24 13.13 -6.74
N PHE A 407 18.38 13.49 -6.14
CA PHE A 407 19.05 12.75 -5.07
C PHE A 407 19.03 13.64 -3.82
N LEU A 408 18.00 13.47 -2.99
CA LEU A 408 17.76 14.26 -1.81
C LEU A 408 18.36 13.58 -0.58
N SER A 409 19.40 14.17 -0.01
CA SER A 409 20.13 13.63 1.13
C SER A 409 19.88 14.43 2.41
N TYR A 410 19.85 13.69 3.52
CA TYR A 410 19.62 14.19 4.87
C TYR A 410 20.68 13.66 5.82
N SER A 411 21.28 14.56 6.60
CA SER A 411 22.06 14.19 7.78
C SER A 411 22.04 15.34 8.78
N LYS A 412 22.42 15.09 10.04
CA LYS A 412 22.76 16.20 10.93
C LYS A 412 23.92 17.01 10.34
N VAL A 413 23.91 18.33 10.56
CA VAL A 413 24.98 19.22 10.08
C VAL A 413 26.35 18.78 10.60
N GLU A 414 26.42 18.36 11.86
CA GLU A 414 27.65 17.86 12.52
C GLU A 414 28.18 16.55 11.90
N GLU A 415 27.31 15.73 11.29
CA GLU A 415 27.66 14.47 10.65
C GLU A 415 27.83 14.58 9.12
N SER A 416 27.56 15.75 8.55
CA SER A 416 27.57 15.95 7.09
C SER A 416 28.88 15.53 6.42
N LYS A 417 30.03 15.73 7.08
CA LYS A 417 31.34 15.30 6.57
C LYS A 417 31.47 13.79 6.46
N ARG A 418 30.86 13.04 7.40
CA ARG A 418 30.88 11.57 7.43
C ARG A 418 30.10 10.99 6.25
N TYR A 419 28.91 11.54 5.97
CA TYR A 419 28.02 11.00 4.94
C TYR A 419 28.28 11.56 3.54
N ARG A 420 29.05 12.64 3.39
CA ARG A 420 29.34 13.27 2.10
C ARG A 420 29.77 12.27 1.01
N SER A 421 30.73 11.40 1.31
CA SER A 421 31.23 10.44 0.32
C SER A 421 30.16 9.41 -0.06
N ALA A 422 29.36 8.94 0.90
CA ALA A 422 28.31 7.97 0.64
C ALA A 422 27.16 8.57 -0.18
N PHE A 423 26.77 9.82 0.09
CA PHE A 423 25.75 10.50 -0.71
C PHE A 423 26.23 10.79 -2.13
N SER A 424 27.44 11.33 -2.28
CA SER A 424 28.00 11.63 -3.61
C SER A 424 28.23 10.36 -4.42
N SER A 425 28.67 9.24 -3.82
CA SER A 425 28.88 8.00 -4.60
C SER A 425 27.59 7.49 -5.26
N VAL A 426 26.41 7.71 -4.64
CA VAL A 426 25.12 7.31 -5.21
C VAL A 426 24.78 8.17 -6.43
N SER A 427 24.80 9.50 -6.29
CA SER A 427 24.45 10.40 -7.39
C SER A 427 25.50 10.40 -8.52
N GLU A 428 26.78 10.18 -8.19
CA GLU A 428 27.86 10.09 -9.16
C GLU A 428 27.83 8.79 -9.97
N SER A 429 27.44 7.67 -9.37
CA SER A 429 27.31 6.36 -10.03
C SER A 429 26.03 6.18 -10.83
N PHE A 430 25.07 7.11 -10.72
CA PHE A 430 23.86 7.10 -11.53
C PHE A 430 24.21 7.02 -13.01
N GLY A 431 23.47 6.30 -13.85
CA GLY A 431 23.80 6.22 -15.28
C GLY A 431 23.02 5.14 -16.01
N GLU A 432 23.33 4.92 -17.29
CA GLU A 432 22.70 3.86 -18.08
C GLU A 432 23.02 2.46 -17.55
N ILE A 433 22.08 1.53 -17.72
CA ILE A 433 22.30 0.11 -17.45
C ILE A 433 23.25 -0.45 -18.52
N GLY A 434 24.50 -0.71 -18.14
CA GLY A 434 25.50 -1.27 -19.06
C GLY A 434 25.29 -2.76 -19.37
N ASN A 435 24.60 -3.50 -18.50
CA ASN A 435 24.37 -4.93 -18.65
C ASN A 435 23.08 -5.22 -19.42
N ALA A 436 23.20 -5.80 -20.62
CA ALA A 436 22.08 -6.15 -21.47
C ALA A 436 21.07 -7.10 -20.78
N SER A 437 21.54 -8.11 -20.06
CA SER A 437 20.67 -9.06 -19.35
C SER A 437 19.83 -8.40 -18.24
N ILE A 438 20.29 -7.29 -17.66
CA ILE A 438 19.52 -6.52 -16.67
C ILE A 438 18.55 -5.55 -17.35
N ARG A 439 18.99 -4.94 -18.46
CA ARG A 439 18.14 -4.03 -19.24
C ARG A 439 16.95 -4.75 -19.86
N ASP A 440 17.17 -5.97 -20.32
CA ASP A 440 16.18 -6.78 -21.02
C ASP A 440 15.54 -7.83 -20.08
N ILE A 441 15.62 -7.59 -18.75
CA ILE A 441 15.03 -8.47 -17.75
C ILE A 441 13.50 -8.43 -17.84
N GLU A 442 12.87 -9.59 -17.80
CA GLU A 442 11.41 -9.71 -17.82
C GLU A 442 10.90 -10.15 -16.44
N PRO A 443 9.72 -9.67 -16.02
CA PRO A 443 9.10 -10.12 -14.79
C PRO A 443 8.67 -11.57 -14.94
N THR A 444 8.83 -12.35 -13.87
CA THR A 444 8.28 -13.69 -13.81
C THR A 444 6.77 -13.63 -13.73
N ARG A 445 6.11 -14.49 -14.51
CA ARG A 445 4.64 -14.53 -14.59
C ARG A 445 4.10 -15.82 -14.04
N LEU A 446 2.93 -15.75 -13.43
CA LEU A 446 2.12 -16.89 -13.08
C LEU A 446 1.65 -17.58 -14.36
N LYS A 447 1.66 -18.91 -14.35
CA LYS A 447 1.04 -19.70 -15.39
C LYS A 447 0.05 -20.68 -14.77
N VAL A 448 -1.18 -20.68 -15.27
CA VAL A 448 -2.18 -21.67 -14.86
C VAL A 448 -2.09 -22.88 -15.78
N VAL A 449 -1.82 -24.05 -15.20
CA VAL A 449 -1.74 -25.33 -15.92
C VAL A 449 -2.76 -26.31 -15.39
N THR A 450 -3.16 -27.27 -16.23
CA THR A 450 -3.95 -28.43 -15.80
C THR A 450 -3.03 -29.61 -15.57
N ALA A 451 -3.11 -30.23 -14.39
CA ALA A 451 -2.38 -31.44 -14.07
C ALA A 451 -2.81 -32.58 -15.01
N LYS A 452 -1.84 -33.22 -15.68
CA LYS A 452 -2.10 -34.29 -16.66
C LYS A 452 -1.99 -35.70 -16.06
N LYS A 453 -1.41 -35.81 -14.87
CA LYS A 453 -1.15 -37.06 -14.15
C LYS A 453 -1.31 -36.80 -12.66
N GLN A 454 -1.53 -37.87 -11.91
CA GLN A 454 -1.46 -37.83 -10.46
C GLN A 454 0.02 -37.78 -10.05
N ASP A 455 0.41 -36.79 -9.24
CA ASP A 455 1.76 -36.69 -8.70
C ASP A 455 1.81 -35.76 -7.48
N ARG A 456 2.93 -35.69 -6.77
CA ARG A 456 3.14 -34.67 -5.72
C ARG A 456 3.27 -33.29 -6.33
N PHE A 457 2.74 -32.26 -5.67
CA PHE A 457 2.84 -30.87 -6.14
C PHE A 457 4.30 -30.45 -6.44
N SER A 458 5.25 -30.87 -5.61
CA SER A 458 6.69 -30.64 -5.81
C SER A 458 7.21 -31.11 -7.18
N ASN A 459 6.54 -32.06 -7.84
CA ASN A 459 6.94 -32.61 -9.14
C ASN A 459 6.33 -31.84 -10.33
N PHE A 460 5.46 -30.87 -10.08
CA PHE A 460 4.90 -29.98 -11.12
C PHE A 460 5.63 -28.64 -11.22
N ILE A 461 6.46 -28.30 -10.23
CA ILE A 461 7.13 -27.01 -10.12
C ILE A 461 8.60 -27.14 -10.54
N GLY A 462 9.15 -26.10 -11.17
CA GLY A 462 10.55 -26.03 -11.57
C GLY A 462 11.49 -25.74 -10.41
N THR A 463 12.78 -25.57 -10.71
CA THR A 463 13.82 -25.17 -9.74
C THR A 463 14.18 -23.68 -9.83
N GLU A 464 13.61 -22.95 -10.78
CA GLU A 464 13.85 -21.52 -10.99
C GLU A 464 12.66 -20.72 -10.48
N PHE A 465 12.94 -19.79 -9.58
CA PHE A 465 11.95 -18.95 -8.92
C PHE A 465 12.32 -17.46 -9.05
N PRO A 466 11.31 -16.56 -9.00
CA PRO A 466 11.56 -15.13 -8.89
C PRO A 466 12.48 -14.82 -7.70
N TYR A 467 13.23 -13.72 -7.78
CA TYR A 467 14.08 -13.29 -6.68
C TYR A 467 13.28 -13.15 -5.37
N GLY A 468 13.74 -13.81 -4.32
CA GLY A 468 13.10 -13.79 -3.00
C GLY A 468 11.94 -14.78 -2.83
N MET A 469 11.67 -15.62 -3.84
CA MET A 469 10.69 -16.72 -3.74
C MET A 469 11.36 -18.10 -3.79
N ASP A 470 10.69 -19.09 -3.22
CA ASP A 470 11.04 -20.52 -3.30
C ASP A 470 9.80 -21.41 -3.53
N GLU A 471 10.01 -22.73 -3.56
CA GLU A 471 8.95 -23.73 -3.78
C GLU A 471 7.80 -23.63 -2.77
N THR A 472 8.09 -23.22 -1.53
CA THR A 472 7.10 -23.09 -0.46
C THR A 472 6.17 -21.91 -0.75
N ASP A 473 6.67 -20.81 -1.31
CA ASP A 473 5.79 -19.70 -1.70
C ASP A 473 4.81 -20.15 -2.78
N LEU A 474 5.26 -20.96 -3.73
CA LEU A 474 4.40 -21.47 -4.78
C LEU A 474 3.36 -22.46 -4.24
N ALA A 475 3.72 -23.29 -3.26
CA ALA A 475 2.77 -24.15 -2.57
C ALA A 475 1.71 -23.33 -1.81
N ILE A 476 2.12 -22.27 -1.12
CA ILE A 476 1.22 -21.33 -0.43
C ILE A 476 0.30 -20.61 -1.41
N ILE A 477 0.83 -20.15 -2.56
CA ILE A 477 0.04 -19.58 -3.65
C ILE A 477 -1.07 -20.54 -4.07
N ASN A 478 -0.77 -21.84 -4.19
CA ASN A 478 -1.76 -22.86 -4.54
C ASN A 478 -2.65 -23.31 -3.36
N GLN A 479 -2.44 -22.76 -2.16
CA GLN A 479 -3.15 -23.15 -0.94
C GLN A 479 -3.01 -24.65 -0.58
N ILE A 480 -1.89 -25.26 -0.98
CA ILE A 480 -1.57 -26.69 -0.73
C ILE A 480 -0.16 -26.85 -0.14
N GLU A 481 0.17 -28.05 0.31
CA GLU A 481 1.52 -28.40 0.76
C GLU A 481 2.36 -28.99 -0.38
N LEU A 482 3.68 -28.89 -0.27
CA LEU A 482 4.61 -29.43 -1.29
C LEU A 482 4.41 -30.93 -1.56
N ASN A 483 4.00 -31.67 -0.53
CA ASN A 483 3.79 -33.11 -0.60
C ASN A 483 2.36 -33.51 -0.94
N THR A 484 1.44 -32.55 -1.10
CA THR A 484 0.05 -32.79 -1.53
C THR A 484 0.06 -33.55 -2.85
N VAL A 485 -0.75 -34.61 -2.92
CA VAL A 485 -0.99 -35.36 -4.16
C VAL A 485 -2.01 -34.57 -4.97
N VAL A 486 -1.61 -34.14 -6.16
CA VAL A 486 -2.44 -33.44 -7.14
C VAL A 486 -3.04 -34.47 -8.08
N GLU A 487 -4.34 -34.39 -8.32
CA GLU A 487 -5.07 -35.29 -9.21
C GLU A 487 -5.11 -34.77 -10.67
N PRO A 488 -5.23 -35.66 -11.67
CA PRO A 488 -5.44 -35.23 -13.06
C PRO A 488 -6.68 -34.34 -13.19
N GLY A 489 -6.53 -33.22 -13.90
CA GLY A 489 -7.61 -32.25 -14.13
C GLY A 489 -7.56 -31.04 -13.21
N GLU A 490 -6.88 -31.12 -12.06
CA GLU A 490 -6.71 -29.99 -11.14
C GLU A 490 -5.91 -28.85 -11.80
N LYS A 491 -6.26 -27.62 -11.44
CA LYS A 491 -5.58 -26.41 -11.91
C LYS A 491 -4.47 -26.05 -10.93
N LEU A 492 -3.28 -25.81 -11.46
CA LEU A 492 -2.12 -25.40 -10.68
C LEU A 492 -1.60 -24.06 -11.17
N LYS A 493 -1.25 -23.20 -10.22
CA LYS A 493 -0.53 -21.95 -10.42
C LYS A 493 0.96 -22.24 -10.33
N ILE A 494 1.67 -22.20 -11.45
CA ILE A 494 3.12 -22.45 -11.50
C ILE A 494 3.87 -21.20 -11.97
N VAL A 495 5.20 -21.23 -11.87
CA VAL A 495 6.06 -20.25 -12.55
C VAL A 495 5.97 -20.47 -14.06
N GLY A 496 5.60 -19.41 -14.79
CA GLY A 496 5.65 -19.37 -16.23
C GLY A 496 7.08 -19.14 -16.72
N ASN A 497 7.53 -19.98 -17.64
CA ASN A 497 8.80 -19.82 -18.36
C ASN A 497 8.71 -18.74 -19.43
#